data_AF-H2YP39-F1
#
_entry.id   AF-H2YP39-F1
#
_cell.length_a   1.000
_cell.length_b   1.000
_cell.length_c   1.000
_cell.angle_alpha   90.00
_cell.angle_beta   90.00
_cell.angle_gamma   90.00
#
_symmetry.space_group_name_H-M   'P 1'
#
loop_
_entity.id
_entity.type
_entity.pdbx_description
1 polymer ?
#
loop_
_entity_poly.entity_id
_entity_poly.type
_entity_poly.pdbx_seq_one_letter_code
_entity_poly.pdbx_strand_id
1 'polypeptide(L)'
;MREEDKLILIYDPPFGFIHNVTCSGCHVTYDRSTSSIADALVFDCASRRDSMIGMPSQRNKDQRWIWYCPEPPWNTRYVFDKTLVNFHGVFNWTMTYRVDSDVYAPYSRDLPPVSQNLSEILAKKTSLAAWASSNCAVAERSNAIRELQKFIKIDVFGKCGSEPLCPPPCQYDVMSRYKFYFAFENSRCKDYII
;
A
#
# COMPACT_ATOMS: atom_id res chain seq x y z
N MET A 1 -33.89 13.74 7.20
CA MET A 1 -33.22 13.97 5.91
C MET A 1 -32.47 12.69 5.58
N ARG A 2 -32.72 12.07 4.44
CA ARG A 2 -31.85 10.99 3.95
C ARG A 2 -30.53 11.65 3.58
N GLU A 3 -29.40 11.17 4.11
CA GLU A 3 -28.07 11.59 3.64
C GLU A 3 -28.03 11.35 2.13
N GLU A 4 -27.75 12.39 1.36
CA GLU A 4 -27.46 12.23 -0.06
C GLU A 4 -26.13 11.48 -0.19
N ASP A 5 -26.11 10.42 -1.00
CA ASP A 5 -24.92 9.61 -1.24
C ASP A 5 -23.76 10.51 -1.71
N LYS A 6 -22.60 10.36 -1.09
CA LYS A 6 -21.41 11.16 -1.39
C LYS A 6 -20.74 10.71 -2.68
N LEU A 7 -20.49 11.64 -3.60
CA LEU A 7 -19.78 11.38 -4.85
C LEU A 7 -18.27 11.53 -4.65
N ILE A 8 -17.53 10.43 -4.83
CA ILE A 8 -16.06 10.40 -4.71
C ILE A 8 -15.46 10.17 -6.09
N LEU A 9 -14.64 11.11 -6.56
CA LEU A 9 -13.88 10.98 -7.79
C LEU A 9 -12.45 10.51 -7.49
N ILE A 10 -12.08 9.33 -7.98
CA ILE A 10 -10.67 8.92 -8.03
C ILE A 10 -10.04 9.59 -9.24
N TYR A 11 -9.45 10.77 -9.02
CA TYR A 11 -8.95 11.61 -10.10
C TYR A 11 -7.68 11.03 -10.71
N ASP A 12 -6.74 10.58 -9.87
CA ASP A 12 -5.58 9.79 -10.31
C ASP A 12 -5.65 8.41 -9.69
N PRO A 13 -6.02 7.38 -10.47
CA PRO A 13 -5.99 6.01 -9.98
C PRO A 13 -4.55 5.54 -9.73
N PRO A 14 -4.30 4.71 -8.70
CA PRO A 14 -2.99 4.12 -8.44
C PRO A 14 -2.49 3.33 -9.65
N PHE A 15 -1.34 3.72 -10.20
CA PHE A 15 -0.73 3.14 -11.41
C PHE A 15 -1.68 3.02 -12.62
N GLY A 16 -2.72 3.86 -12.69
CA GLY A 16 -3.72 3.80 -13.77
C GLY A 16 -4.80 2.73 -13.60
N PHE A 17 -4.78 1.94 -12.52
CA PHE A 17 -5.72 0.84 -12.32
C PHE A 17 -7.08 1.33 -11.82
N ILE A 18 -8.13 0.90 -12.51
CA ILE A 18 -9.51 1.13 -12.08
C ILE A 18 -9.93 -0.07 -11.24
N HIS A 19 -10.29 0.20 -9.99
CA HIS A 19 -10.82 -0.80 -9.08
C HIS A 19 -12.32 -0.60 -8.87
N ASN A 20 -13.07 -1.69 -8.81
CA ASN A 20 -14.47 -1.64 -8.40
C ASN A 20 -14.53 -1.44 -6.89
N VAL A 21 -14.65 -0.17 -6.47
CA VAL A 21 -14.72 0.21 -5.06
C VAL A 21 -16.19 0.24 -4.64
N THR A 22 -16.51 -0.50 -3.58
CA THR A 22 -17.84 -0.46 -2.96
C THR A 22 -17.77 0.29 -1.64
N CYS A 23 -18.80 1.08 -1.36
CA CYS A 23 -18.96 1.85 -0.15
C CYS A 23 -20.45 1.93 0.21
N SER A 24 -20.75 2.22 1.47
CA SER A 24 -22.11 2.50 1.93
C SER A 24 -22.31 4.01 2.04
N GLY A 25 -23.39 4.54 1.47
CA GLY A 25 -23.67 5.99 1.47
C GLY A 25 -22.78 6.81 0.52
N CYS A 26 -22.21 6.18 -0.51
CA CYS A 26 -21.29 6.85 -1.44
C CYS A 26 -21.34 6.23 -2.85
N HIS A 27 -20.92 7.00 -3.84
CA HIS A 27 -20.69 6.55 -5.22
C HIS A 27 -19.27 6.91 -5.64
N VAL A 28 -18.49 5.91 -6.04
CA VAL A 28 -17.11 6.11 -6.52
C VAL A 28 -17.09 6.12 -8.04
N THR A 29 -16.51 7.16 -8.62
CA THR A 29 -16.33 7.33 -10.06
C THR A 29 -14.88 7.62 -10.42
N TYR A 30 -14.53 7.38 -11.68
CA TYR A 30 -13.24 7.74 -12.29
C TYR A 30 -13.42 8.75 -13.44
N ASP A 31 -14.66 9.17 -13.70
CA ASP A 31 -14.96 10.14 -14.75
C ASP A 31 -14.60 11.57 -14.29
N ARG A 32 -13.51 12.11 -14.85
CA ARG A 32 -13.00 13.46 -14.54
C ARG A 32 -13.99 14.58 -14.89
N SER A 33 -15.00 14.33 -15.73
CA SER A 33 -16.07 15.29 -16.02
C SER A 33 -16.87 15.66 -14.76
N THR A 34 -16.92 14.76 -13.77
CA THR A 34 -17.63 14.95 -12.50
C THR A 34 -16.85 15.79 -11.48
N SER A 35 -15.64 16.25 -11.82
CA SER A 35 -14.75 16.95 -10.88
C SER A 35 -15.33 18.22 -10.25
N SER A 36 -16.30 18.89 -10.88
CA SER A 36 -16.97 20.08 -10.32
C SER A 36 -18.10 19.74 -9.34
N ILE A 37 -18.67 18.53 -9.43
CA ILE A 37 -19.84 18.10 -8.63
C ILE A 37 -19.50 17.04 -7.58
N ALA A 38 -18.34 16.39 -7.67
CA ALA A 38 -17.90 15.42 -6.68
C ALA A 38 -17.77 16.07 -5.29
N ASP A 39 -18.06 15.36 -4.21
CA ASP A 39 -17.81 15.82 -2.83
C ASP A 39 -16.33 15.70 -2.47
N ALA A 40 -15.62 14.71 -3.02
CA ALA A 40 -14.21 14.48 -2.77
C ALA A 40 -13.45 14.06 -4.04
N LEU A 41 -12.21 14.50 -4.15
CA LEU A 41 -11.28 14.12 -5.21
C LEU A 41 -10.06 13.45 -4.59
N VAL A 42 -9.74 12.24 -5.03
CA VAL A 42 -8.61 11.44 -4.55
C VAL A 42 -7.49 11.46 -5.57
N PHE A 43 -6.29 11.76 -5.09
CA PHE A 43 -5.08 11.93 -5.90
C PHE A 43 -4.02 10.95 -5.41
N ASP A 44 -3.75 9.89 -6.17
CA ASP A 44 -2.69 8.93 -5.85
C ASP A 44 -1.29 9.55 -6.04
N CYS A 45 -0.42 9.38 -5.04
CA CYS A 45 0.90 9.99 -5.02
C CYS A 45 1.87 9.43 -6.06
N ALA A 46 1.74 8.17 -6.47
CA ALA A 46 2.59 7.57 -7.49
C ALA A 46 2.20 8.05 -8.90
N SER A 47 0.89 8.15 -9.17
CA SER A 47 0.35 8.56 -10.47
C SER A 47 0.37 10.08 -10.69
N ARG A 48 0.15 10.87 -9.63
CA ARG A 48 0.07 12.33 -9.73
C ARG A 48 1.45 12.93 -9.99
N ARG A 49 1.58 13.72 -11.05
CA ARG A 49 2.80 14.53 -11.29
C ARG A 49 3.09 15.41 -10.08
N ASP A 50 4.36 15.70 -9.82
CA ASP A 50 4.81 16.55 -8.69
C ASP A 50 4.55 18.06 -8.96
N SER A 51 3.31 18.38 -9.30
CA SER A 51 2.84 19.72 -9.64
C SER A 51 1.31 19.73 -9.72
N MET A 52 0.74 20.93 -9.72
CA MET A 52 -0.69 21.13 -9.95
C MET A 52 -1.12 20.98 -11.42
N ILE A 53 -0.21 20.67 -12.34
CA ILE A 53 -0.51 20.54 -13.76
C ILE A 53 -1.52 19.41 -13.99
N GLY A 54 -2.61 19.72 -14.70
CA GLY A 54 -3.69 18.78 -14.99
C GLY A 54 -4.61 18.47 -13.82
N MET A 55 -4.53 19.21 -12.71
CA MET A 55 -5.59 19.26 -11.71
C MET A 55 -6.76 20.13 -12.19
N PRO A 56 -7.98 19.94 -11.66
CA PRO A 56 -9.10 20.84 -11.95
C PRO A 56 -8.75 22.29 -11.61
N SER A 57 -9.09 23.22 -12.50
CA SER A 57 -8.86 24.66 -12.29
C SER A 57 -9.86 25.29 -11.32
N GLN A 58 -11.05 24.70 -11.22
CA GLN A 58 -12.10 25.13 -10.29
C GLN A 58 -12.13 24.20 -9.08
N ARG A 59 -12.15 24.82 -7.90
CA ARG A 59 -12.25 24.11 -6.63
C ARG A 59 -13.49 24.62 -5.91
N ASN A 60 -14.44 23.73 -5.66
CA ASN A 60 -15.56 24.03 -4.78
C ASN A 60 -15.03 24.08 -3.33
N LYS A 61 -15.49 25.06 -2.53
CA LYS A 61 -15.06 25.21 -1.13
C LYS A 61 -15.49 24.04 -0.26
N ASP A 62 -16.58 23.38 -0.64
CA ASP A 62 -17.13 22.25 0.11
C ASP A 62 -16.45 20.92 -0.26
N GLN A 63 -15.70 20.89 -1.37
CA GLN A 63 -14.95 19.71 -1.81
C GLN A 63 -13.75 19.39 -0.91
N ARG A 64 -13.48 18.10 -0.73
CA ARG A 64 -12.23 17.61 -0.11
C ARG A 64 -11.28 17.08 -1.15
N TRP A 65 -10.11 17.69 -1.27
CA TRP A 65 -9.03 17.16 -2.09
C TRP A 65 -8.12 16.32 -1.20
N ILE A 66 -7.98 15.04 -1.54
CA ILE A 66 -7.37 14.02 -0.68
C ILE A 66 -6.07 13.55 -1.31
N TRP A 67 -4.96 13.74 -0.60
CA TRP A 67 -3.68 13.15 -0.96
C TRP A 67 -3.67 11.69 -0.52
N TYR A 68 -3.78 10.78 -1.48
CA TYR A 68 -3.68 9.34 -1.23
C TYR A 68 -2.25 8.88 -1.44
N CYS A 69 -1.60 8.41 -0.37
CA CYS A 69 -0.26 7.85 -0.48
C CYS A 69 -0.07 6.72 0.51
N PRO A 70 -0.16 5.47 0.05
CA PRO A 70 0.08 4.31 0.90
C PRO A 70 1.59 4.05 1.08
N GLU A 71 2.46 4.68 0.31
CA GLU A 71 3.91 4.52 0.42
C GLU A 71 4.53 5.45 1.50
N PRO A 72 5.65 5.05 2.12
CA PRO A 72 6.31 5.79 3.19
C PRO A 72 7.00 7.05 2.66
N PRO A 73 7.20 8.10 3.48
CA PRO A 73 7.80 9.37 3.05
C PRO A 73 9.11 9.23 2.28
N TRP A 74 9.95 8.25 2.66
CA TRP A 74 11.20 7.98 1.95
C TRP A 74 10.94 7.50 0.52
N ASN A 75 10.05 6.52 0.31
CA ASN A 75 9.67 6.08 -1.04
C ASN A 75 8.97 7.21 -1.82
N THR A 76 8.04 7.92 -1.19
CA THR A 76 7.35 9.06 -1.82
C THR A 76 8.33 10.10 -2.33
N ARG A 77 9.36 10.43 -1.53
CA ARG A 77 10.36 11.43 -1.89
C ARG A 77 11.39 10.94 -2.91
N TYR A 78 11.91 9.72 -2.77
CA TYR A 78 13.09 9.27 -3.51
C TYR A 78 12.79 8.27 -4.63
N VAL A 79 11.67 7.55 -4.55
CA VAL A 79 11.24 6.60 -5.60
C VAL A 79 10.27 7.28 -6.55
N PHE A 80 9.27 7.98 -6.02
CA PHE A 80 8.28 8.67 -6.84
C PHE A 80 8.67 10.10 -7.20
N ASP A 81 9.68 10.66 -6.55
CA ASP A 81 10.06 12.07 -6.67
C ASP A 81 8.84 12.98 -6.50
N LYS A 82 8.26 12.92 -5.29
CA LYS A 82 7.11 13.73 -4.89
C LYS A 82 7.46 14.54 -3.66
N THR A 83 7.03 15.79 -3.66
CA THR A 83 7.00 16.65 -2.50
C THR A 83 5.68 17.40 -2.45
N LEU A 84 5.04 17.43 -1.27
CA LEU A 84 3.80 18.18 -1.09
C LEU A 84 4.00 19.70 -1.28
N VAL A 85 5.24 20.19 -1.25
CA VAL A 85 5.60 21.60 -1.46
C VAL A 85 5.12 22.10 -2.82
N ASN A 86 5.22 21.27 -3.88
CA ASN A 86 4.88 21.65 -5.25
C ASN A 86 3.37 21.68 -5.52
N PHE A 87 2.57 21.34 -4.51
CA PHE A 87 1.11 21.39 -4.55
C PHE A 87 0.53 22.57 -3.79
N HIS A 88 1.36 23.50 -3.28
CA HIS A 88 0.92 24.75 -2.65
C HIS A 88 -0.19 24.58 -1.59
N GLY A 89 -0.17 23.48 -0.83
CA GLY A 89 -1.14 23.22 0.24
C GLY A 89 -2.58 22.99 -0.24
N VAL A 90 -2.80 22.53 -1.49
CA VAL A 90 -4.16 22.33 -2.02
C VAL A 90 -4.92 21.17 -1.37
N PHE A 91 -4.24 20.13 -0.90
CA PHE A 91 -4.89 18.98 -0.29
C PHE A 91 -5.45 19.34 1.09
N ASN A 92 -6.73 19.00 1.30
CA ASN A 92 -7.40 19.17 2.58
C ASN A 92 -7.09 18.03 3.53
N TRP A 93 -7.09 16.82 2.99
CA TRP A 93 -7.00 15.58 3.75
C TRP A 93 -5.88 14.70 3.23
N THR A 94 -5.37 13.88 4.14
CA THR A 94 -4.43 12.81 3.87
C THR A 94 -5.12 11.47 4.00
N MET A 95 -4.84 10.55 3.07
CA MET A 95 -5.29 9.17 3.13
C MET A 95 -4.07 8.27 3.02
N THR A 96 -3.61 7.72 4.15
CA THR A 96 -2.33 7.00 4.24
C THR A 96 -2.41 5.85 5.25
N TYR A 97 -1.33 5.07 5.36
CA TYR A 97 -1.17 4.04 6.40
C TYR A 97 -0.98 4.62 7.82
N ARG A 98 -0.77 5.93 7.99
CA ARG A 98 -0.58 6.50 9.33
C ARG A 98 -1.91 6.60 10.07
N VAL A 99 -1.91 6.20 11.34
CA VAL A 99 -3.12 6.20 12.18
C VAL A 99 -3.67 7.62 12.42
N ASP A 100 -2.84 8.65 12.27
CA ASP A 100 -3.25 10.05 12.41
C ASP A 100 -3.55 10.78 11.08
N SER A 101 -3.66 10.06 9.96
CA SER A 101 -4.19 10.67 8.74
C SER A 101 -5.70 10.87 8.81
N ASP A 102 -6.22 11.88 8.11
CA ASP A 102 -7.66 12.19 8.09
C ASP A 102 -8.52 11.00 7.66
N VAL A 103 -8.00 10.17 6.74
CA VAL A 103 -8.59 8.90 6.34
C VAL A 103 -7.55 7.79 6.51
N TYR A 104 -7.71 6.94 7.52
CA TYR A 104 -6.81 5.81 7.76
C TYR A 104 -6.99 4.72 6.68
N ALA A 105 -5.92 4.40 5.97
CA ALA A 105 -5.88 3.42 4.88
C ALA A 105 -4.71 2.44 5.06
N PRO A 106 -4.83 1.45 5.98
CA PRO A 106 -3.79 0.44 6.19
C PRO A 106 -3.75 -0.59 5.05
N TYR A 107 -2.60 -1.23 4.87
CA TYR A 107 -2.45 -2.39 3.97
C TYR A 107 -3.11 -3.66 4.54
N SER A 108 -3.04 -3.82 5.86
CA SER A 108 -3.60 -4.97 6.56
C SER A 108 -5.09 -4.78 6.84
N ARG A 109 -5.84 -5.88 6.82
CA ARG A 109 -7.18 -5.97 7.38
C ARG A 109 -7.16 -6.93 8.56
N ASP A 110 -7.96 -6.63 9.57
CA ASP A 110 -8.18 -7.57 10.66
C ASP A 110 -8.80 -8.85 10.09
N LEU A 111 -8.10 -9.95 10.28
CA LEU A 111 -8.64 -11.27 9.98
C LEU A 111 -9.31 -11.80 11.24
N PRO A 112 -10.52 -12.38 11.13
CA PRO A 112 -11.14 -13.02 12.28
C PRO A 112 -10.20 -14.13 12.80
N PRO A 113 -10.16 -14.37 14.11
CA PRO A 113 -9.38 -15.47 14.65
C PRO A 113 -9.85 -16.78 14.03
N VAL A 114 -8.94 -17.47 13.36
CA VAL A 114 -9.22 -18.77 12.74
C VAL A 114 -8.75 -19.85 13.71
N SER A 115 -9.64 -20.79 14.05
CA SER A 115 -9.24 -22.02 14.74
C SER A 115 -8.33 -22.83 13.82
N GLN A 116 -7.09 -23.06 14.25
CA GLN A 116 -6.06 -23.71 13.46
C GLN A 116 -5.63 -25.03 14.11
N ASN A 117 -5.63 -26.11 13.33
CA ASN A 117 -5.05 -27.38 13.77
C ASN A 117 -3.51 -27.29 13.69
N LEU A 118 -2.89 -27.04 14.85
CA LEU A 118 -1.44 -26.86 14.94
C LEU A 118 -0.67 -28.09 14.43
N SER A 119 -1.16 -29.31 14.68
CA SER A 119 -0.51 -30.54 14.24
C SER A 119 -0.46 -30.64 12.72
N GLU A 120 -1.56 -30.30 12.04
CA GLU A 120 -1.61 -30.27 10.56
C GLU A 120 -0.69 -29.19 9.98
N ILE A 121 -0.65 -28.01 10.61
CA ILE A 121 0.23 -26.92 10.19
C ILE A 121 1.70 -27.34 10.32
N LEU A 122 2.08 -27.89 11.48
CA LEU A 122 3.44 -28.34 11.75
C LEU A 122 3.85 -29.49 10.82
N ALA A 123 2.94 -30.41 10.48
CA ALA A 123 3.21 -31.49 9.55
C ALA A 123 3.59 -31.00 8.14
N LYS A 124 3.12 -29.81 7.73
CA LYS A 124 3.49 -29.19 6.44
C LYS A 124 4.83 -28.45 6.48
N LYS A 125 5.42 -28.22 7.66
CA LYS A 125 6.64 -27.41 7.80
C LYS A 125 7.90 -28.24 7.51
N THR A 126 8.41 -28.14 6.29
CA THR A 126 9.63 -28.86 5.85
C THR A 126 10.89 -27.99 5.89
N SER A 127 10.75 -26.67 5.96
CA SER A 127 11.87 -25.72 5.87
C SER A 127 11.89 -24.76 7.07
N LEU A 128 13.08 -24.24 7.40
CA LEU A 128 13.26 -23.41 8.60
C LEU A 128 12.70 -22.00 8.42
N ALA A 129 13.34 -21.18 7.57
CA ALA A 129 12.99 -19.78 7.41
C ALA A 129 13.06 -19.34 5.95
N ALA A 130 12.18 -18.40 5.59
CA ALA A 130 12.15 -17.78 4.27
C ALA A 130 12.12 -16.26 4.37
N TRP A 131 12.63 -15.61 3.33
CA TRP A 131 12.41 -14.19 3.06
C TRP A 131 12.09 -14.02 1.57
N ALA A 132 11.00 -13.33 1.25
CA ALA A 132 10.64 -13.03 -0.14
C ALA A 132 10.70 -11.51 -0.36
N SER A 133 11.53 -11.04 -1.28
CA SER A 133 11.62 -9.62 -1.62
C SER A 133 12.05 -9.40 -3.07
N SER A 134 11.40 -8.45 -3.71
CA SER A 134 11.74 -7.98 -5.07
C SER A 134 12.18 -6.52 -5.13
N ASN A 135 12.12 -5.79 -4.00
CA ASN A 135 12.67 -4.45 -3.88
C ASN A 135 13.98 -4.52 -3.08
N CYS A 136 15.11 -4.36 -3.77
CA CYS A 136 16.44 -4.54 -3.17
C CYS A 136 17.13 -3.20 -2.84
N ALA A 137 16.44 -2.07 -3.05
CA ALA A 137 17.00 -0.73 -2.83
C ALA A 137 17.26 -0.42 -1.35
N VAL A 138 16.68 -1.21 -0.45
CA VAL A 138 16.71 -0.99 1.01
C VAL A 138 17.70 -1.99 1.61
N ALA A 139 18.94 -1.54 1.77
CA ALA A 139 20.07 -2.40 2.14
C ALA A 139 19.92 -3.00 3.55
N GLU A 140 19.22 -2.32 4.47
CA GLU A 140 19.06 -2.77 5.86
C GLU A 140 18.39 -4.14 5.95
N ARG A 141 17.38 -4.39 5.11
CA ARG A 141 16.69 -5.69 5.09
C ARG A 141 17.59 -6.81 4.61
N SER A 142 18.27 -6.59 3.48
CA SER A 142 19.17 -7.60 2.92
C SER A 142 20.41 -7.79 3.81
N ASN A 143 20.90 -6.75 4.47
CA ASN A 143 21.96 -6.85 5.49
C ASN A 143 21.51 -7.72 6.67
N ALA A 144 20.33 -7.46 7.24
CA ALA A 144 19.81 -8.26 8.34
C ALA A 144 19.69 -9.74 7.96
N ILE A 145 19.16 -10.04 6.77
CA ILE A 145 19.05 -11.41 6.27
C ILE A 145 20.43 -12.05 6.06
N ARG A 146 21.39 -11.34 5.46
CA ARG A 146 22.75 -11.86 5.27
C ARG A 146 23.46 -12.15 6.59
N GLU A 147 23.29 -11.31 7.59
CA GLU A 147 23.85 -11.54 8.93
C GLU A 147 23.23 -12.77 9.60
N LEU A 148 21.90 -12.93 9.50
CA LEU A 148 21.20 -14.10 10.04
C LEU A 148 21.55 -15.41 9.29
N GLN A 149 21.80 -15.34 7.98
CA GLN A 149 22.19 -16.48 7.15
C GLN A 149 23.52 -17.11 7.58
N LYS A 150 24.35 -16.42 8.36
CA LYS A 150 25.58 -16.97 8.96
C LYS A 150 25.29 -18.02 10.04
N PHE A 151 24.10 -18.00 10.63
CA PHE A 151 23.72 -18.84 11.77
C PHE A 151 22.59 -19.82 11.47
N ILE A 152 21.69 -19.47 10.55
CA ILE A 152 20.54 -20.29 10.18
C ILE A 152 20.33 -20.32 8.67
N LYS A 153 19.78 -21.42 8.15
CA LYS A 153 19.37 -21.49 6.75
C LYS A 153 18.12 -20.62 6.53
N ILE A 154 18.26 -19.61 5.67
CA ILE A 154 17.17 -18.75 5.20
C ILE A 154 17.14 -18.84 3.68
N ASP A 155 16.04 -19.33 3.13
CA ASP A 155 15.81 -19.33 1.68
C ASP A 155 15.30 -17.95 1.26
N VAL A 156 15.96 -17.35 0.25
CA VAL A 156 15.63 -16.00 -0.22
C VAL A 156 15.02 -16.08 -1.61
N PHE A 157 13.78 -15.59 -1.72
CA PHE A 157 12.99 -15.59 -2.94
C PHE A 157 12.81 -14.19 -3.54
N GLY A 158 12.58 -14.13 -4.84
CA GLY A 158 12.33 -12.90 -5.58
C GLY A 158 13.61 -12.26 -6.12
N LYS A 159 13.52 -11.02 -6.61
CA LYS A 159 14.65 -10.34 -7.27
C LYS A 159 15.86 -10.11 -6.35
N CYS A 160 15.67 -10.15 -5.03
CA CYS A 160 16.76 -9.99 -4.06
C CYS A 160 17.39 -11.32 -3.62
N GLY A 161 16.91 -12.45 -4.14
CA GLY A 161 17.41 -13.78 -3.88
C GLY A 161 17.84 -14.51 -5.15
N SER A 162 18.12 -15.80 -5.01
CA SER A 162 18.49 -16.68 -6.11
C SER A 162 17.30 -17.44 -6.72
N GLU A 163 16.19 -17.56 -5.97
CA GLU A 163 15.03 -18.36 -6.37
C GLU A 163 13.85 -17.47 -6.75
N PRO A 164 13.20 -17.68 -7.91
CA PRO A 164 11.95 -16.99 -8.22
C PRO A 164 10.83 -17.45 -7.29
N LEU A 165 9.95 -16.53 -6.89
CA LEU A 165 8.69 -16.88 -6.24
C LEU A 165 7.57 -16.87 -7.28
N CYS A 166 6.79 -17.95 -7.32
CA CYS A 166 5.59 -18.00 -8.16
C CYS A 166 4.53 -16.99 -7.69
N PRO A 167 3.67 -16.47 -8.58
CA PRO A 167 2.62 -15.55 -8.19
C PRO A 167 1.55 -16.22 -7.29
N PRO A 168 0.70 -15.43 -6.59
CA PRO A 168 -0.48 -15.95 -5.92
C PRO A 168 -1.37 -16.78 -6.87
N PRO A 169 -1.97 -17.89 -6.39
CA PRO A 169 -1.94 -18.39 -5.00
C PRO A 169 -0.72 -19.28 -4.67
N CYS A 170 0.08 -19.71 -5.66
CA CYS A 170 1.18 -20.66 -5.47
C CYS A 170 2.20 -20.22 -4.41
N GLN A 171 2.50 -18.92 -4.30
CA GLN A 171 3.39 -18.41 -3.25
C GLN A 171 2.94 -18.80 -1.84
N TYR A 172 1.64 -18.88 -1.58
CA TYR A 172 1.11 -19.24 -0.26
C TYR A 172 1.45 -20.69 0.07
N ASP A 173 1.38 -21.59 -0.91
CA ASP A 173 1.76 -22.99 -0.73
C ASP A 173 3.26 -23.15 -0.49
N VAL A 174 4.10 -22.36 -1.18
CA VAL A 174 5.55 -22.35 -0.94
C VAL A 174 5.87 -21.82 0.46
N MET A 175 5.33 -20.66 0.82
CA MET A 175 5.57 -20.04 2.14
C MET A 175 5.01 -20.89 3.28
N SER A 176 3.91 -21.63 3.04
CA SER A 176 3.31 -22.50 4.06
C SER A 176 4.25 -23.59 4.56
N ARG A 177 5.29 -23.95 3.80
CA ARG A 177 6.30 -24.98 4.15
C ARG A 177 7.35 -24.49 5.15
N TYR A 178 7.43 -23.19 5.39
CA TYR A 178 8.42 -22.59 6.28
C TYR A 178 7.88 -22.39 7.70
N LYS A 179 8.73 -22.65 8.71
CA LYS A 179 8.42 -22.40 10.12
C LYS A 179 8.41 -20.90 10.43
N PHE A 180 9.32 -20.14 9.82
CA PHE A 180 9.47 -18.70 10.00
C PHE A 180 9.46 -17.97 8.66
N TYR A 181 8.88 -16.77 8.66
CA TYR A 181 8.92 -15.84 7.54
C TYR A 181 9.37 -14.47 8.04
N PHE A 182 10.39 -13.90 7.42
CA PHE A 182 10.87 -12.56 7.77
C PHE A 182 10.04 -11.50 7.03
N ALA A 183 9.07 -10.89 7.72
CA ALA A 183 8.22 -9.83 7.18
C ALA A 183 8.86 -8.45 7.39
N PHE A 184 9.99 -8.18 6.72
CA PHE A 184 10.66 -6.88 6.84
C PHE A 184 10.13 -5.85 5.84
N GLU A 185 9.68 -4.72 6.39
CA GLU A 185 9.18 -3.57 5.63
C GLU A 185 10.26 -2.85 4.82
N ASN A 186 9.86 -2.34 3.67
CA ASN A 186 10.77 -1.60 2.78
C ASN A 186 11.18 -0.21 3.33
N SER A 187 10.70 0.20 4.51
CA SER A 187 11.11 1.43 5.18
C SER A 187 10.81 1.37 6.67
N ARG A 188 11.59 2.10 7.47
CA ARG A 188 11.36 2.26 8.92
C ARG A 188 10.55 3.52 9.18
N CYS A 189 9.23 3.42 9.01
CA CYS A 189 8.32 4.55 9.23
C CYS A 189 7.29 4.21 10.31
N LYS A 190 6.91 5.25 11.08
CA LYS A 190 5.91 5.12 12.15
C LYS A 190 4.59 4.63 11.54
N ASP A 191 3.99 3.60 12.14
CA ASP A 191 2.72 2.99 11.73
C ASP A 191 2.75 2.19 10.39
N TYR A 192 3.91 2.06 9.74
CA TYR A 192 4.03 1.39 8.43
C TYR A 192 4.16 -0.13 8.57
N ILE A 193 3.07 -0.84 8.30
CA ILE A 193 2.94 -2.31 8.35
C ILE A 193 2.18 -2.76 7.10
N ILE A 194 2.77 -3.67 6.30
CA ILE A 194 2.23 -4.18 5.03
C ILE A 194 1.79 -5.64 5.13
#